data_AF-A0A257UCB1-F1
#
_entry.id   AF-A0A257UCB1-F1
#
_cell.length_a   1.000
_cell.length_b   1.000
_cell.length_c   1.000
_cell.angle_alpha   90.00
_cell.angle_beta   90.00
_cell.angle_gamma   90.00
#
_symmetry.space_group_name_H-M   'P 1'
#
loop_
_entity.id
_entity.type
_entity.pdbx_description
1 polymer ?
#
loop_
_entity_poly.entity_id
_entity_poly.type
_entity_poly.pdbx_seq_one_letter_code
_entity_poly.pdbx_strand_id
1 'polypeptide(L)'
;MRTAFKEWAVVSSEDAYATEPEAGTIVLRHYAVVADALHVKSLAAVLRLRGQHIWSDEVVEERFHRWREFVYALVVRIYALPQAVVLPLEEEYTGCKSWVELAQDVSIAGSQPVLSVEEFACGHEAIRGAIRE
;
A
#
# COMPACT_ATOMS: atom_id res chain seq x y z
N MET A 1 9.23 22.51 8.62
CA MET A 1 9.00 21.12 9.09
C MET A 1 9.20 20.23 7.87
N ARG A 2 10.32 19.50 7.77
CA ARG A 2 10.61 18.66 6.61
C ARG A 2 9.81 17.38 6.74
N THR A 3 8.75 17.25 5.97
CA THR A 3 8.05 15.97 5.76
C THR A 3 9.07 15.07 5.04
N ALA A 4 9.76 14.22 5.80
CA ALA A 4 10.71 13.27 5.25
C ALA A 4 9.93 12.14 4.55
N PHE A 5 9.30 12.47 3.43
CA PHE A 5 9.07 11.46 2.42
C PHE A 5 10.42 11.12 1.84
N LYS A 6 10.83 9.86 2.00
CA LYS A 6 11.90 9.28 1.19
C LYS A 6 11.55 9.63 -0.26
N GLU A 7 12.42 10.36 -0.94
CA GLU A 7 12.26 10.65 -2.37
C GLU A 7 11.82 9.36 -3.04
N TRP A 8 10.67 9.39 -3.72
CA TRP A 8 10.34 8.33 -4.65
C TRP A 8 11.56 8.23 -5.56
N ALA A 9 12.23 7.08 -5.54
CA ALA A 9 13.20 6.82 -6.59
C ALA A 9 12.37 6.81 -7.88
N VAL A 10 12.66 7.74 -8.80
CA VAL A 10 12.20 7.62 -10.16
C VAL A 10 12.91 6.41 -10.73
N VAL A 11 12.30 5.24 -10.56
CA VAL A 11 12.74 4.00 -11.19
C VAL A 11 12.30 4.12 -12.64
N SER A 12 13.23 3.94 -13.58
CA SER A 12 12.87 3.91 -15.00
C SER A 12 11.86 2.79 -15.24
N SER A 13 11.01 2.90 -16.27
CA SER A 13 10.13 1.79 -16.63
C SER A 13 10.93 0.50 -16.85
N GLU A 14 12.11 0.61 -17.47
CA GLU A 14 13.01 -0.52 -17.72
C GLU A 14 13.49 -1.17 -16.42
N ASP A 15 13.87 -0.39 -15.39
CA ASP A 15 14.27 -0.92 -14.08
C ASP A 15 13.09 -1.53 -13.31
N ALA A 16 11.89 -0.99 -13.47
CA ALA A 16 10.67 -1.53 -12.86
C ALA A 16 10.28 -2.89 -13.46
N TYR A 17 10.55 -3.11 -14.75
CA TYR A 17 10.32 -4.37 -15.46
C TYR A 17 11.56 -5.28 -15.52
N ALA A 18 12.74 -4.82 -15.07
CA ALA A 18 13.99 -5.59 -15.13
C ALA A 18 13.99 -6.89 -14.30
N THR A 19 12.98 -7.08 -13.45
CA THR A 19 12.80 -8.28 -12.62
C THR A 19 11.41 -8.88 -12.79
N GLU A 20 10.99 -9.05 -14.04
CA GLU A 20 9.82 -9.87 -14.34
C GLU A 20 10.01 -11.28 -13.74
N PRO A 21 9.00 -11.80 -13.02
CA PRO A 21 9.06 -13.16 -12.50
C PRO A 21 9.04 -14.15 -13.67
N GLU A 22 9.53 -15.37 -13.42
CA GLU A 22 9.42 -16.44 -14.42
C GLU A 22 7.96 -16.63 -14.83
N ALA A 23 7.74 -16.91 -16.13
CA ALA A 23 6.39 -17.09 -16.66
C ALA A 23 5.63 -18.16 -15.86
N GLY A 24 4.40 -17.84 -15.44
CA GLY A 24 3.60 -18.73 -14.61
C GLY A 24 3.93 -18.69 -13.12
N THR A 25 4.66 -17.69 -12.64
CA THR A 25 4.94 -17.49 -11.20
C THR A 25 4.58 -16.09 -10.73
N ILE A 26 4.34 -15.97 -9.41
CA ILE A 26 4.26 -14.70 -8.70
C ILE A 26 5.35 -14.64 -7.63
N VAL A 27 5.91 -13.45 -7.40
CA VAL A 27 7.00 -13.27 -6.44
C VAL A 27 6.59 -12.27 -5.37
N LEU A 28 6.42 -12.78 -4.15
CA LEU A 28 6.10 -12.00 -2.96
C LEU A 28 7.40 -11.59 -2.25
N ARG A 29 7.63 -10.29 -2.13
CA ARG A 29 8.80 -9.72 -1.44
C ARG A 29 8.45 -8.99 -0.15
N HIS A 30 7.20 -8.56 -0.04
CA HIS A 30 6.69 -7.77 1.07
C HIS A 30 5.29 -8.24 1.42
N TYR A 31 4.88 -7.97 2.65
CA TYR A 31 3.47 -8.03 3.04
C TYR A 31 3.09 -6.77 3.82
N ALA A 32 1.79 -6.53 3.91
CA ALA A 32 1.21 -5.39 4.60
C ALA A 32 0.29 -5.87 5.72
N VAL A 33 0.33 -5.17 6.85
CA VAL A 33 -0.66 -5.31 7.92
C VAL A 33 -1.44 -4.01 8.02
N VAL A 34 -2.77 -4.09 8.01
CA VAL A 34 -3.63 -2.92 8.25
C VAL A 34 -3.43 -2.49 9.70
N ALA A 35 -2.89 -1.30 9.90
CA ALA A 35 -2.65 -0.70 11.20
C ALA A 35 -3.81 0.19 11.65
N ASP A 36 -4.53 0.80 10.71
CA ASP A 36 -5.68 1.66 10.97
C ASP A 36 -6.59 1.74 9.75
N ALA A 37 -7.88 1.98 10.00
CA ALA A 37 -8.90 2.18 8.96
C ALA A 37 -9.66 3.46 9.27
N LEU A 38 -9.29 4.54 8.58
CA LEU A 38 -9.77 5.88 8.87
C LEU A 38 -11.01 6.18 8.03
N HIS A 39 -12.15 6.37 8.68
CA HIS A 39 -13.39 6.76 8.01
C HIS A 39 -13.38 8.27 7.73
N VAL A 40 -13.19 8.65 6.47
CA VAL A 40 -13.08 10.05 6.03
C VAL A 40 -14.35 10.45 5.30
N LYS A 41 -15.12 11.38 5.88
CA LYS A 41 -16.43 11.85 5.37
C LYS A 41 -16.38 13.22 4.70
N SER A 42 -15.18 13.75 4.47
CA SER A 42 -14.97 15.07 3.89
C SER A 42 -13.99 14.96 2.73
N LEU A 43 -14.41 15.43 1.56
CA LEU A 43 -13.55 15.44 0.37
C LEU A 43 -12.29 16.29 0.63
N ALA A 44 -12.47 17.44 1.26
CA ALA A 44 -11.34 18.30 1.64
C ALA A 44 -10.36 17.59 2.59
N ALA A 45 -10.86 16.73 3.49
CA ALA A 45 -10.00 15.95 4.38
C ALA A 45 -9.22 14.86 3.65
N VAL A 46 -9.83 14.12 2.72
CA VAL A 46 -9.10 13.10 1.95
C VAL A 46 -8.08 13.73 1.00
N LEU A 47 -8.37 14.88 0.39
CA LEU A 47 -7.41 15.59 -0.48
C LEU A 47 -6.17 16.08 0.27
N ARG A 48 -6.24 16.31 1.59
CA ARG A 48 -5.07 16.61 2.43
C ARG A 48 -4.13 15.41 2.61
N LEU A 49 -4.55 14.20 2.24
CA LEU A 49 -3.68 13.02 2.20
C LEU A 49 -2.82 12.94 0.94
N ARG A 50 -2.85 13.96 0.07
CA ARG A 50 -1.94 14.05 -1.07
C ARG A 50 -0.49 13.82 -0.65
N GLY A 51 0.22 13.00 -1.43
CA GLY A 51 1.59 12.58 -1.15
C GLY A 51 1.70 11.40 -0.18
N GLN A 52 0.63 11.03 0.53
CA GLN A 52 0.57 9.81 1.35
C GLN A 52 0.08 8.58 0.55
N HIS A 53 -0.36 8.79 -0.70
CA HIS A 53 -0.80 7.78 -1.65
C HIS A 53 -0.39 8.14 -3.08
N ILE A 54 -0.48 7.17 -3.99
CA ILE A 54 -0.07 7.33 -5.40
C ILE A 54 -1.16 7.91 -6.31
N TRP A 55 -2.42 7.99 -5.84
CA TRP A 55 -3.54 8.46 -6.66
C TRP A 55 -3.52 9.96 -6.92
N SER A 56 -4.01 10.37 -8.11
CA SER A 56 -4.26 11.77 -8.44
C SER A 56 -5.51 12.29 -7.72
N ASP A 57 -5.69 13.61 -7.68
CA ASP A 57 -6.86 14.23 -7.06
C ASP A 57 -8.15 13.77 -7.74
N GLU A 58 -8.17 13.66 -9.08
CA GLU A 58 -9.34 13.21 -9.85
C GLU A 58 -9.76 11.79 -9.47
N VAL A 59 -8.79 10.88 -9.26
CA VAL A 59 -9.07 9.50 -8.82
C VAL A 59 -9.60 9.47 -7.40
N VAL A 60 -9.10 10.34 -6.52
CA VAL A 60 -9.58 10.45 -5.13
C VAL A 60 -11.02 10.99 -5.10
N GLU A 61 -11.30 12.06 -5.84
CA GLU A 61 -12.63 12.66 -5.97
C GLU A 61 -13.64 11.65 -6.53
N GLU A 62 -13.28 10.98 -7.63
CA GLU A 62 -14.10 9.95 -8.24
C GLU A 62 -14.45 8.84 -7.23
N ARG A 63 -13.46 8.36 -6.46
CA ARG A 63 -13.69 7.33 -5.43
C ARG A 63 -14.55 7.82 -4.29
N PHE A 64 -14.40 9.07 -3.88
CA PHE A 64 -15.22 9.69 -2.85
C PHE A 64 -16.68 9.83 -3.28
N HIS A 65 -16.97 9.96 -4.57
CA HIS A 65 -18.34 10.09 -5.07
C HIS A 65 -18.94 8.80 -5.63
N ARG A 66 -18.12 7.78 -5.96
CA ARG A 66 -18.56 6.55 -6.66
C ARG A 66 -19.65 5.77 -5.93
N TRP A 67 -19.58 5.68 -4.59
CA TRP A 67 -20.48 4.80 -3.82
C TRP A 67 -21.27 5.56 -2.76
N ARG A 68 -20.55 6.32 -1.92
CA ARG A 68 -21.05 7.09 -0.78
C ARG A 68 -20.12 8.28 -0.61
N GLU A 69 -20.61 9.40 -0.07
CA GLU A 69 -19.80 10.58 0.24
C GLU A 69 -18.86 10.38 1.46
N PHE A 70 -18.12 9.27 1.44
CA PHE A 70 -17.03 8.96 2.35
C PHE A 70 -16.14 7.87 1.76
N VAL A 71 -14.90 7.81 2.23
CA VAL A 71 -13.97 6.71 1.95
C VAL A 71 -13.35 6.18 3.24
N TYR A 72 -12.79 4.98 3.17
CA TYR A 72 -11.86 4.51 4.18
C TYR A 72 -10.43 4.68 3.65
N ALA A 73 -9.61 5.44 4.38
CA ALA A 73 -8.16 5.48 4.16
C ALA A 73 -7.50 4.42 5.06
N LEU A 74 -6.94 3.38 4.44
CA LEU A 74 -6.23 2.33 5.16
C LEU A 74 -4.77 2.76 5.37
N VAL A 75 -4.35 2.78 6.63
CA VAL A 75 -2.93 2.95 6.98
C VAL A 75 -2.35 1.55 7.16
N VAL A 76 -1.30 1.24 6.39
CA VAL A 76 -0.69 -0.08 6.39
C VAL A 76 0.76 -0.03 6.83
N ARG A 77 1.15 -1.04 7.62
CA ARG A 77 2.53 -1.30 8.01
C ARG A 77 3.12 -2.34 7.06
N ILE A 78 4.14 -1.94 6.30
CA ILE A 78 4.81 -2.82 5.33
C ILE A 78 6.02 -3.50 5.96
N TYR A 79 6.16 -4.79 5.69
CA TYR A 79 7.28 -5.62 6.11
C TYR A 79 7.93 -6.27 4.88
N ALA A 80 9.26 -6.24 4.84
CA ALA A 80 10.05 -7.01 3.88
C ALA A 80 10.20 -8.45 4.40
N LEU A 81 9.95 -9.41 3.52
CA LEU A 81 10.23 -10.82 3.80
C LEU A 81 11.74 -11.04 3.81
N PRO A 82 12.28 -11.95 4.67
CA PRO A 82 13.71 -12.22 4.69
C PRO A 82 14.22 -12.78 3.36
N GLN A 83 13.36 -13.46 2.60
CA GLN A 83 13.60 -13.94 1.25
C GLN A 83 12.32 -13.80 0.43
N ALA A 84 12.47 -13.62 -0.88
CA ALA A 84 11.33 -13.61 -1.79
C ALA A 84 10.68 -14.99 -1.84
N VAL A 85 9.35 -15.04 -1.78
CA VAL A 85 8.57 -16.26 -1.92
C VAL A 85 8.01 -16.33 -3.33
N VAL A 86 8.33 -17.42 -4.03
CA VAL A 86 7.84 -17.69 -5.38
C VAL A 86 6.68 -18.67 -5.27
N LEU A 87 5.52 -18.31 -5.81
CA LEU A 87 4.33 -19.16 -5.86
C LEU A 87 3.97 -19.43 -7.32
N PRO A 88 3.35 -20.58 -7.63
CA PRO A 88 2.75 -20.80 -8.93
C PRO A 88 1.65 -19.76 -9.18
N LEU A 89 1.54 -19.28 -10.41
CA LEU A 89 0.43 -18.44 -10.85
C LEU A 89 -0.80 -19.34 -11.07
N GLU A 90 -1.59 -19.52 -10.01
CA GLU A 90 -2.86 -20.23 -10.09
C GLU A 90 -3.91 -19.42 -10.86
N GLU A 91 -4.85 -20.09 -11.53
CA GLU A 91 -5.97 -19.42 -12.21
C GLU A 91 -6.75 -18.52 -11.26
N GLU A 92 -6.82 -18.92 -9.98
CA GLU A 92 -7.44 -18.16 -8.92
C GLU A 92 -6.82 -16.76 -8.74
N TYR A 93 -5.53 -16.58 -9.02
CA TYR A 93 -4.84 -15.28 -8.89
C TYR A 93 -5.04 -14.37 -10.09
N THR A 94 -5.70 -14.87 -11.14
CA THR A 94 -5.94 -14.11 -12.37
C THR A 94 -7.32 -13.44 -12.36
N GLY A 95 -7.49 -12.42 -13.20
CA GLY A 95 -8.75 -11.70 -13.36
C GLY A 95 -9.07 -10.68 -12.26
N CYS A 96 -10.31 -10.21 -12.23
CA CYS A 96 -10.75 -9.13 -11.35
C CYS A 96 -11.31 -9.65 -10.02
N LYS A 97 -10.51 -10.42 -9.28
CA LYS A 97 -10.87 -10.85 -7.91
C LYS A 97 -10.30 -9.85 -6.90
N SER A 98 -11.11 -9.48 -5.92
CA SER A 98 -10.71 -8.50 -4.90
C SER A 98 -9.90 -9.14 -3.77
N TRP A 99 -10.10 -10.42 -3.51
CA TRP A 99 -9.44 -11.22 -2.47
C TRP A 99 -9.31 -12.65 -2.95
N VAL A 100 -8.14 -13.25 -2.68
CA VAL A 100 -7.82 -14.64 -3.00
C VAL A 100 -7.08 -15.24 -1.82
N GLU A 101 -7.30 -16.52 -1.56
CA GLU A 101 -6.48 -17.26 -0.59
C GLU A 101 -5.20 -17.73 -1.27
N LEU A 102 -4.06 -17.64 -0.56
CA LEU A 102 -2.82 -18.18 -1.08
C LEU A 102 -2.86 -19.72 -1.04
N ALA A 103 -2.32 -20.37 -2.06
CA ALA A 103 -2.36 -21.81 -2.26
C ALA A 103 -1.45 -22.54 -1.27
N GLN A 104 -0.57 -21.80 -0.62
CA GLN A 104 0.29 -22.26 0.46
C GLN A 104 0.47 -21.14 1.49
N ASP A 105 0.75 -21.55 2.73
CA ASP A 105 1.15 -20.63 3.78
C ASP A 105 2.50 -19.99 3.47
N VAL A 106 2.59 -18.68 3.72
CA VAL A 106 3.81 -17.90 3.58
C VAL A 106 4.31 -17.53 4.97
N SER A 107 5.47 -18.05 5.35
CA SER A 107 6.08 -17.69 6.62
C SER A 107 6.54 -16.23 6.63
N ILE A 108 6.13 -15.49 7.66
CA ILE A 108 6.53 -14.11 7.93
C ILE A 108 7.61 -14.00 9.01
N ALA A 109 8.16 -15.14 9.46
CA ALA A 109 9.19 -15.16 10.49
C ALA A 109 10.47 -14.47 10.00
N GLY A 110 11.05 -13.61 10.85
CA GLY A 110 12.28 -12.87 10.52
C GLY A 110 12.07 -11.65 9.62
N SER A 111 10.84 -11.35 9.20
CA SER A 111 10.53 -10.15 8.42
C SER A 111 10.86 -8.87 9.15
N GLN A 112 11.33 -7.88 8.40
CA GLN A 112 11.74 -6.58 8.94
C GLN A 112 10.80 -5.49 8.46
N PRO A 113 10.41 -4.54 9.33
CA PRO A 113 9.58 -3.43 8.91
C PRO A 113 10.35 -2.52 7.93
N VAL A 114 9.67 -2.03 6.89
CA VAL A 114 10.32 -1.19 5.86
C VAL A 114 10.66 0.20 6.39
N LEU A 115 9.83 0.75 7.27
CA LEU A 115 10.12 1.97 8.02
C LEU A 115 10.44 1.59 9.47
N SER A 116 11.25 2.37 10.18
CA SER A 116 11.39 2.22 11.64
C SER A 116 10.05 2.40 12.36
N VAL A 117 9.99 2.04 13.64
CA VAL A 117 8.78 2.21 14.46
C VAL A 117 8.44 3.70 14.56
N GLU A 118 9.47 4.54 14.72
CA GLU A 118 9.38 5.97 14.90
C GLU A 118 8.92 6.68 13.62
N GLU A 119 9.49 6.32 12.46
CA GLU A 119 9.07 6.88 11.17
C GLU A 119 7.62 6.54 10.86
N PHE A 120 7.21 5.30 11.14
CA PHE A 120 5.83 4.89 10.94
C PHE A 120 4.87 5.59 11.88
N ALA A 121 5.18 5.68 13.18
CA ALA A 121 4.36 6.40 14.13
C ALA A 121 4.21 7.88 13.74
N CYS A 122 5.29 8.52 13.32
CA CYS A 122 5.28 9.90 12.84
C CYS A 122 4.38 10.06 11.61
N GLY A 123 4.52 9.19 10.59
CA GLY A 123 3.68 9.22 9.39
C GLY A 123 2.21 8.92 9.69
N HIS A 124 1.92 7.95 10.56
CA HIS A 124 0.57 7.60 10.97
C HIS A 124 -0.12 8.75 11.70
N GLU A 125 0.56 9.41 12.64
CA GLU A 125 0.01 10.61 13.30
C GLU A 125 -0.14 11.78 12.34
N ALA A 126 0.75 11.96 11.37
CA ALA A 126 0.59 12.98 10.34
C ALA A 126 -0.65 12.73 9.48
N ILE A 127 -0.92 11.48 9.08
CA ILE A 127 -2.14 11.08 8.35
C ILE A 127 -3.38 11.35 9.21
N ARG A 128 -3.37 10.93 10.48
CA ARG A 128 -4.49 11.16 11.41
C ARG A 128 -4.74 12.64 11.65
N GLY A 129 -3.67 13.43 11.79
CA GLY A 129 -3.74 14.88 11.93
C GLY A 129 -4.30 15.57 10.68
N ALA A 130 -3.90 15.11 9.49
CA ALA A 130 -4.37 15.67 8.22
C ALA A 130 -5.89 15.51 8.03
N ILE A 131 -6.50 14.43 8.53
CA ILE A 131 -7.94 14.20 8.37
C ILE A 131 -8.80 14.75 9.51
N ARG A 132 -8.19 15.20 10.62
CA ARG A 132 -8.91 15.88 11.71
C ARG A 132 -9.25 17.30 11.25
N GLU A 133 -10.45 17.74 11.61
CA GLU A 133 -10.90 19.13 11.54
C GLU A 133 -10.60 19.84 12.86
#